data_AF-A0A645JED3-F1
#
_entry.id   AF-A0A645JED3-F1
#
_cell.length_a   1.000
_cell.length_b   1.000
_cell.length_c   1.000
_cell.angle_alpha   90.00
_cell.angle_beta   90.00
_cell.angle_gamma   90.00
#
_symmetry.space_group_name_H-M   'P 1'
#
loop_
_entity.id
_entity.type
_entity.pdbx_description
1 polymer ?
#
loop_
_entity_poly.entity_id
_entity_poly.type
_entity_poly.pdbx_seq_one_letter_code
_entity_poly.pdbx_strand_id
1 'polypeptide(L)'
;MINLAAAEGHPSEVMDMSFANQFMAHLSLVTRHKAGEKMAVEVMEIPADQDEMVAKTKLEMTGLKIDTLTEEQKRYMNDYNAGT
;
A
#
# COMPACT_ATOMS: atom_id res chain seq x y z
N MET A 1 -8.12 24.75 -0.10
CA MET A 1 -7.52 23.95 0.99
C MET A 1 -6.65 24.84 1.84
N ILE A 2 -7.00 25.07 3.12
CA ILE A 2 -6.34 26.08 3.95
C ILE A 2 -4.92 25.67 4.38
N ASN A 3 -4.67 24.38 4.57
CA ASN A 3 -3.35 23.83 4.88
C ASN A 3 -2.33 23.98 3.72
N LEU A 4 -2.79 23.97 2.47
CA LEU A 4 -1.94 24.24 1.29
C LEU A 4 -1.84 25.73 0.97
N ALA A 5 -2.87 26.52 1.31
CA ALA A 5 -2.93 27.94 0.95
C ALA A 5 -2.30 28.86 2.02
N ALA A 6 -2.31 28.45 3.28
CA ALA A 6 -1.81 29.23 4.42
C ALA A 6 -0.67 28.55 5.18
N ALA A 7 -0.20 27.38 4.71
CA ALA A 7 0.94 26.63 5.23
C ALA A 7 1.54 25.75 4.10
N GLU A 8 2.37 24.76 4.45
CA GLU A 8 3.14 23.94 3.50
C GLU A 8 2.47 22.62 3.09
N GLY A 9 1.20 22.40 3.46
CA GLY A 9 0.52 21.13 3.22
C GLY A 9 1.00 20.00 4.14
N HIS A 10 0.98 18.76 3.65
CA HIS A 10 1.46 17.62 4.42
C HIS A 10 2.98 17.49 4.36
N PRO A 11 3.65 17.11 5.46
CA PRO A 11 5.08 16.84 5.46
C PRO A 11 5.47 15.78 4.44
N SER A 12 6.70 15.88 3.92
CA SER A 12 7.26 14.94 2.95
C SER A 12 7.23 13.49 3.44
N GLU A 13 7.37 13.26 4.76
CA GLU A 13 7.35 11.91 5.35
C GLU A 13 5.99 11.20 5.26
N VAL A 14 4.91 11.94 4.98
CA VAL A 14 3.56 11.38 4.79
C VAL A 14 3.18 11.38 3.31
N MET A 15 3.67 12.36 2.54
CA MET A 15 3.41 12.45 1.11
C MET A 15 4.16 11.40 0.29
N ASP A 16 5.30 10.89 0.77
CA ASP A 16 6.09 9.87 0.07
C ASP A 16 5.31 8.58 -0.22
N MET A 17 4.53 8.08 0.73
CA MET A 17 3.66 6.91 0.55
C MET A 17 2.55 7.19 -0.47
N SER A 18 1.98 8.39 -0.45
CA SER A 18 0.94 8.79 -1.41
C SER A 18 1.51 8.84 -2.84
N PHE A 19 2.70 9.45 -3.02
CA PHE A 19 3.36 9.52 -4.31
C PHE A 19 3.89 8.17 -4.80
N ALA A 20 4.33 7.29 -3.90
CA ALA A 20 4.68 5.92 -4.24
C ALA A 20 3.49 5.16 -4.81
N ASN A 21 2.32 5.23 -4.16
CA ASN A 21 1.09 4.62 -4.66
C ASN A 21 0.67 5.20 -6.03
N GLN A 22 0.76 6.51 -6.21
CA GLN A 22 0.48 7.14 -7.51
C GLN A 22 1.45 6.69 -8.60
N PHE A 23 2.74 6.58 -8.30
CA PHE A 23 3.75 6.10 -9.23
C PHE A 23 3.48 4.66 -9.65
N MET A 24 3.19 3.77 -8.69
CA MET A 24 2.88 2.37 -8.95
C MET A 24 1.59 2.21 -9.76
N ALA A 25 0.57 3.02 -9.49
CA ALA A 25 -0.65 3.04 -10.30
C ALA A 25 -0.35 3.43 -11.75
N HIS A 26 0.45 4.47 -11.99
CA HIS A 26 0.87 4.86 -13.35
C HIS A 26 1.68 3.76 -14.05
N LEU A 27 2.61 3.12 -13.32
CA LEU A 27 3.41 2.02 -13.84
C LEU A 27 2.53 0.84 -14.26
N SER A 28 1.53 0.50 -13.45
CA SER A 28 0.55 -0.55 -13.75
C SER A 28 -0.23 -0.22 -15.03
N LEU A 29 -0.78 0.98 -15.14
CA LEU A 29 -1.51 1.43 -16.34
C LEU A 29 -0.64 1.35 -17.61
N VAL A 30 0.60 1.84 -17.54
CA VAL A 30 1.54 1.81 -18.67
C VAL A 30 1.90 0.37 -19.05
N THR A 31 2.13 -0.50 -18.05
CA THR A 31 2.51 -1.89 -18.28
C THR A 31 1.37 -2.68 -18.91
N ARG A 32 0.15 -2.54 -18.39
CA ARG A 32 -1.07 -3.15 -18.93
C ARG A 32 -1.36 -2.69 -20.36
N HIS A 33 -1.23 -1.38 -20.61
CA HIS A 33 -1.36 -0.82 -21.95
C HIS A 33 -0.34 -1.42 -22.93
N LYS A 34 0.95 -1.50 -22.53
CA LYS A 34 2.01 -2.10 -23.36
C LYS A 34 1.79 -3.59 -23.62
N ALA A 35 1.16 -4.30 -22.70
CA ALA A 35 0.77 -5.70 -22.88
C ALA A 35 -0.44 -5.90 -23.83
N GLY A 36 -1.03 -4.80 -24.34
CA GLY A 36 -2.20 -4.86 -25.22
C GLY A 36 -3.52 -5.13 -24.49
N GLU A 37 -3.55 -4.96 -23.17
CA GLU A 37 -4.75 -5.16 -22.38
C GLU A 37 -5.79 -4.06 -22.66
N LYS A 38 -7.04 -4.47 -22.86
CA LYS A 38 -8.16 -3.53 -22.95
C LYS A 38 -8.67 -3.21 -21.56
N MET A 39 -8.37 -1.99 -21.10
CA MET A 39 -8.89 -1.47 -19.83
C MET A 39 -10.22 -0.76 -20.06
N ALA A 40 -11.22 -1.04 -19.22
CA ALA A 40 -12.48 -0.31 -19.24
C ALA A 40 -12.29 1.11 -18.69
N VAL A 41 -13.19 2.03 -19.07
CA VAL A 41 -13.22 3.39 -18.51
C VAL A 41 -13.98 3.33 -17.19
N GLU A 42 -13.25 3.02 -16.13
CA GLU A 42 -13.79 2.87 -14.78
C GLU A 42 -12.79 3.33 -13.72
N VAL A 43 -13.31 3.54 -12.50
CA VAL A 43 -12.47 3.79 -11.33
C VAL A 43 -11.98 2.43 -10.82
N MET A 44 -10.66 2.25 -10.82
CA MET A 44 -10.02 1.04 -10.31
C MET A 44 -9.41 1.29 -8.94
N GLU A 45 -9.60 0.36 -8.02
CA GLU A 45 -8.92 0.37 -6.73
C GLU A 45 -7.46 -0.07 -6.86
N ILE A 46 -6.62 0.42 -5.95
CA ILE A 46 -5.24 -0.06 -5.83
C ILE A 46 -5.27 -1.45 -5.19
N PRO A 47 -4.57 -2.43 -5.78
CA PRO A 47 -4.42 -3.76 -5.17
C PRO A 47 -3.82 -3.70 -3.77
N ALA A 48 -4.35 -4.49 -2.84
CA ALA A 48 -3.93 -4.47 -1.44
C ALA A 48 -2.46 -4.87 -1.25
N ASP A 49 -1.93 -5.74 -2.10
CA ASP A 49 -0.53 -6.15 -2.12
C ASP A 49 0.41 -4.99 -2.51
N GLN A 50 -0.02 -4.11 -3.41
CA GLN A 50 0.72 -2.88 -3.74
C GLN A 50 0.80 -1.95 -2.52
N ASP A 51 -0.32 -1.75 -1.82
CA ASP A 51 -0.36 -0.88 -0.65
C ASP A 51 0.50 -1.44 0.50
N GLU A 52 0.44 -2.76 0.72
CA GLU A 52 1.28 -3.47 1.68
C GLU A 52 2.77 -3.38 1.31
N MET A 53 3.12 -3.45 0.02
CA MET A 53 4.48 -3.24 -0.45
C MET A 53 4.98 -1.83 -0.08
N VAL A 54 4.20 -0.78 -0.37
CA VAL A 54 4.58 0.61 -0.04
C VAL A 54 4.78 0.78 1.47
N ALA A 55 3.89 0.22 2.28
CA ALA A 55 4.00 0.25 3.74
C ALA A 55 5.26 -0.46 4.25
N LYS A 56 5.56 -1.67 3.73
CA LYS A 56 6.78 -2.41 4.08
C LYS A 56 8.05 -1.66 3.70
N THR A 57 8.11 -1.10 2.49
CA THR A 57 9.25 -0.30 2.04
C THR A 57 9.48 0.92 2.93
N LYS A 58 8.42 1.62 3.35
CA LYS A 58 8.53 2.73 4.30
C LYS A 58 9.15 2.30 5.62
N LEU A 59 8.68 1.19 6.20
CA LEU A 59 9.22 0.66 7.46
C LEU A 59 10.69 0.30 7.34
N GLU A 60 11.08 -0.41 6.27
CA GLU A 60 12.47 -0.75 5.98
C GLU A 60 13.37 0.49 5.88
N MET A 61 12.93 1.53 5.16
CA MET A 61 13.68 2.79 5.04
C MET A 61 13.83 3.52 6.38
N THR A 62 12.87 3.37 7.29
CA THR A 62 12.95 3.93 8.66
C THR A 62 13.69 3.02 9.66
N GLY A 63 14.19 1.86 9.22
CA GLY A 63 14.90 0.91 10.08
C GLY A 63 13.98 0.13 11.03
N LEU A 64 12.66 0.15 10.79
CA LEU A 64 11.66 -0.60 11.55
C LEU A 64 11.43 -1.98 10.93
N LYS A 65 11.10 -2.97 11.77
CA LYS A 65 10.77 -4.33 11.36
C LYS A 65 9.39 -4.72 11.88
N ILE A 66 8.67 -5.50 11.07
CA ILE A 66 7.43 -6.15 11.50
C ILE A 66 7.78 -7.56 11.98
N ASP A 67 7.26 -7.94 13.14
CA ASP A 67 7.39 -9.29 13.65
C ASP A 67 6.66 -10.30 12.75
N THR A 68 7.17 -11.54 12.71
CA THR A 68 6.49 -12.63 12.00
C THR A 68 5.70 -13.46 13.01
N LEU A 69 4.43 -13.75 12.70
CA LEU A 69 3.63 -14.63 13.53
C LEU A 69 4.30 -16.00 13.68
N THR A 70 4.35 -16.50 14.91
CA THR A 70 4.80 -17.87 15.18
C THR A 70 3.79 -18.87 14.62
N GLU A 71 4.23 -20.11 14.40
CA GLU A 71 3.34 -21.18 13.95
C GLU A 71 2.19 -21.47 14.93
N GLU A 72 2.40 -21.21 16.23
CA GLU A 72 1.37 -21.28 17.25
C GLU A 72 0.34 -20.16 17.10
N GLN A 73 0.79 -18.90 16.93
CA GLN A 73 -0.08 -17.76 16.70
C GLN A 73 -0.91 -17.90 15.42
N LYS A 74 -0.30 -18.39 14.34
CA LYS A 74 -1.01 -18.70 13.08
C LYS A 74 -2.05 -19.79 13.28
N ARG A 75 -1.74 -20.85 14.03
CA ARG A 75 -2.71 -21.91 14.34
C ARG A 75 -3.89 -21.35 15.13
N TYR A 76 -3.61 -20.59 16.19
CA TYR A 76 -4.65 -19.97 17.02
C TYR A 76 -5.59 -19.06 16.21
N MET A 77 -5.06 -18.22 15.31
CA MET A 77 -5.88 -17.36 14.45
C MET A 77 -6.82 -18.12 13.50
N ASN A 78 -6.44 -19.34 13.08
CA ASN A 78 -7.19 -20.11 12.08
C ASN A 78 -8.00 -21.26 12.69
N ASP A 79 -7.91 -21.48 14.00
CA ASP A 79 -8.63 -22.55 14.69
C ASP A 79 -10.00 -22.05 15.16
N TYR A 80 -11.05 -22.50 14.47
CA TYR A 80 -12.45 -22.23 14.79
C TYR A 80 -12.88 -22.79 16.16
N ASN A 81 -12.18 -23.78 16.73
CA ASN A 81 -12.48 -24.35 18.04
C ASN A 81 -11.75 -23.64 19.19
N ALA A 82 -10.79 -22.75 18.86
CA ALA A 82 -10.00 -22.01 19.84
C ALA A 82 -10.59 -20.63 20.19
N GLY A 83 -11.73 -20.25 19.60
CA GLY A 83 -12.43 -19.00 19.87
C GLY A 83 -13.87 -19.20 20.40
N THR A 84 -14.25 -18.38 21.37
CA THR A 84 -15.65 -18.01 21.67
C THR A 84 -16.36 -17.42 20.47
#